data_AF-A0A6J1JV30-F1
#
_entry.id   AF-A0A6J1JV30-F1
#
_cell.length_a   1.000
_cell.length_b   1.000
_cell.length_c   1.000
_cell.angle_alpha   90.00
_cell.angle_beta   90.00
_cell.angle_gamma   90.00
#
_symmetry.space_group_name_H-M   'P 1'
#
loop_
_entity.id
_entity.type
_entity.pdbx_description
1 polymer ?
#
loop_
_entity_poly.entity_id
_entity_poly.type
_entity_poly.pdbx_seq_one_letter_code
_entity_poly.pdbx_strand_id
1 'polypeptide(L)'
;MADDFFPFTPFDFNGSLAGTFFPSNGIHQNQETELRGKEDDCPFGELGDFNFVSPDQSGFYQQDILKIGNETDYPQPNSDCLILNEILFGIGNDFTLSELIQEKSKISDNLNADSISIQVLNPCLESLQLLNSYGAKVKRMKGTNLEKRGGEASEENKSLSTEEILRVAGARYVHFFPEGHDEFYMPMHPCDFALAGLSVDERNDVELAHVLFAAAEKVSYQQYERASRLLQRCEWAASPSGNTVQRLVFYFAKALRKRINRETGRETIKEPKVDEVMSLEALRGFMKLPFQQVMHLTAVQAIFEHVKLITKVHLIDLEIRSGVHWSAFMKSLEDLKDELPIKLLKITAVVSDKGHLIEQVGKWLENVAESLNIPFSFKAILVSDMMELKEELFETEEHEMVAIYSPLVLRTMITRPASLENLMRVIRKLNPSIMVVSEIEANYNLSSFVNRFIESLFFTASYFDCLKTCIEEDEDSRRKIEGLCGEGIENVVASEGSDRVVRSVKIEVWREFFGRFRMEEMELSDSCLSQAKFVAKGFAYGKFCSLEKNQKCLIVGWKETPIISVSAWRFL
;
A
#
# COMPACT_ATOMS: atom_id res chain seq x y z
N MET A 1 -11.07 32.77 19.54
CA MET A 1 -9.73 32.84 20.16
C MET A 1 -9.45 31.58 20.99
N ALA A 2 -9.41 30.42 20.33
CA ALA A 2 -8.92 29.18 20.91
C ALA A 2 -8.31 28.32 19.79
N ASP A 3 -7.41 28.92 19.01
CA ASP A 3 -6.86 28.31 17.78
C ASP A 3 -5.50 27.62 17.97
N ASP A 4 -4.89 27.66 19.15
CA ASP A 4 -3.47 27.25 19.32
C ASP A 4 -3.23 26.19 20.41
N PHE A 5 -3.92 25.05 20.40
CA PHE A 5 -3.75 24.00 21.43
C PHE A 5 -3.51 22.59 20.89
N PHE A 6 -2.73 22.45 19.81
CA PHE A 6 -2.09 21.17 19.49
C PHE A 6 -0.59 21.28 19.71
N PRO A 7 0.04 20.33 20.42
CA PRO A 7 1.48 20.38 20.65
C PRO A 7 2.21 20.32 19.30
N PHE A 8 2.99 21.37 19.01
CA PHE A 8 3.78 21.58 17.79
C PHE A 8 5.01 20.67 17.67
N THR A 9 5.11 19.63 18.49
CA THR A 9 6.13 18.60 18.30
C THR A 9 5.67 17.64 17.21
N PRO A 10 6.43 17.44 16.12
CA PRO A 10 6.09 16.48 15.09
C PRO A 10 5.68 15.13 15.67
N PHE A 11 4.65 14.49 15.11
CA PHE A 11 4.30 13.13 15.53
C PHE A 11 5.41 12.17 15.16
N ASP A 12 5.93 11.47 16.17
CA ASP A 12 6.94 10.46 15.96
C ASP A 12 6.30 9.16 15.50
N PHE A 13 6.20 8.99 14.19
CA PHE A 13 5.77 7.74 13.57
C PHE A 13 6.72 6.56 13.83
N ASN A 14 7.91 6.79 14.39
CA ASN A 14 8.83 5.72 14.79
C ASN A 14 8.54 5.18 16.19
N GLY A 15 7.85 5.97 17.03
CA GLY A 15 7.70 5.76 18.48
C GLY A 15 6.52 4.89 18.90
N SER A 16 5.59 4.56 18.00
CA SER A 16 4.58 3.53 18.28
C SER A 16 5.23 2.16 18.13
N LEU A 17 5.95 1.77 19.19
CA LEU A 17 6.23 0.37 19.46
C LEU A 17 4.89 -0.36 19.35
N ALA A 18 4.81 -1.32 18.42
CA ALA A 18 3.79 -2.36 18.46
C ALA A 18 3.66 -2.81 19.92
N GLY A 19 2.43 -2.75 20.44
CA GLY A 19 2.10 -2.81 21.85
C GLY A 19 3.14 -3.49 22.73
N THR A 20 3.67 -2.72 23.68
CA THR A 20 4.32 -3.29 24.86
C THR A 20 3.36 -4.30 25.48
N PHE A 21 3.73 -5.58 25.43
CA PHE A 21 3.25 -6.55 26.39
C PHE A 21 3.72 -6.10 27.78
N PHE A 22 2.80 -5.45 28.51
CA PHE A 22 2.82 -5.08 29.94
C PHE A 22 3.98 -4.20 30.48
N PRO A 23 3.70 -3.32 31.45
CA PRO A 23 4.67 -2.36 31.95
C PRO A 23 5.61 -3.03 32.95
N SER A 24 6.91 -2.74 32.85
CA SER A 24 7.79 -2.86 34.01
C SER A 24 8.50 -1.53 34.25
N ASN A 25 8.09 -0.86 35.32
CA ASN A 25 8.89 0.16 35.98
C ASN A 25 10.19 -0.51 36.45
N GLY A 26 11.32 0.07 36.10
CA GLY A 26 12.63 -0.41 36.52
C GLY A 26 13.70 0.61 36.19
N ILE A 27 13.90 1.55 37.12
CA ILE A 27 14.96 2.55 37.15
C ILE A 27 16.32 1.87 36.96
N HIS A 28 17.13 2.32 36.01
CA HIS A 28 18.58 2.43 36.20
C HIS A 28 19.17 3.55 35.34
N GLN A 29 19.81 4.49 36.05
CA GLN A 29 20.59 5.63 35.58
C GLN A 29 21.97 5.22 35.03
N ASN A 30 22.59 6.21 34.35
CA ASN A 30 24.02 6.42 34.08
C ASN A 30 24.57 5.75 32.79
N GLN A 31 25.41 6.37 31.97
CA GLN A 31 26.11 7.66 32.07
C GLN A 31 26.63 8.06 30.67
N GLU A 32 26.70 9.36 30.42
CA GLU A 32 27.42 10.00 29.31
C GLU A 32 28.91 9.67 29.34
N THR A 33 29.52 9.57 28.16
CA THR A 33 30.94 9.92 27.99
C THR A 33 31.15 10.61 26.64
N GLU A 34 31.39 11.91 26.72
CA GLU A 34 32.05 12.74 25.72
C GLU A 34 33.46 12.20 25.43
N LEU A 35 33.88 12.20 24.16
CA LEU A 35 35.29 12.36 23.81
C LEU A 35 35.41 13.32 22.61
N ARG A 36 35.97 14.48 22.92
CA ARG A 36 36.32 15.59 22.03
C ARG A 36 37.84 15.60 21.85
N GLY A 37 38.27 15.91 20.63
CA GLY A 37 39.62 16.38 20.29
C GLY A 37 40.23 15.59 19.14
N LYS A 38 41.03 16.16 18.23
CA LYS A 38 41.49 17.53 17.98
C LYS A 38 42.15 17.49 16.59
N GLU A 39 42.20 18.64 15.94
CA GLU A 39 42.87 18.94 14.67
C GLU A 39 44.38 18.61 14.68
N ASP A 40 44.93 18.35 13.49
CA ASP A 40 46.29 18.78 13.09
C ASP A 40 46.41 18.86 11.55
N ASP A 41 47.24 19.82 11.12
CA ASP A 41 47.33 20.56 9.86
C ASP A 41 48.12 19.93 8.68
N CYS A 42 47.60 20.15 7.44
CA CYS A 42 48.23 20.67 6.19
C CYS A 42 49.56 20.09 5.58
N PRO A 43 50.03 20.48 4.34
CA PRO A 43 49.42 21.17 3.17
C PRO A 43 49.83 20.63 1.76
N PHE A 44 49.29 21.31 0.72
CA PHE A 44 49.76 21.56 -0.67
C PHE A 44 49.18 20.79 -1.88
N GLY A 45 48.69 21.58 -2.86
CA GLY A 45 48.83 21.28 -4.30
C GLY A 45 47.68 21.73 -5.22
N GLU A 46 47.65 23.01 -5.61
CA GLU A 46 46.82 23.56 -6.71
C GLU A 46 47.17 22.98 -8.09
N LEU A 47 46.17 22.93 -9.00
CA LEU A 47 46.19 23.06 -10.48
C LEU A 47 44.93 22.35 -11.03
N GLY A 48 44.04 22.90 -11.85
CA GLY A 48 43.91 24.16 -12.56
C GLY A 48 42.64 24.07 -13.43
N ASP A 49 42.03 25.22 -13.70
CA ASP A 49 40.84 25.42 -14.55
C ASP A 49 40.96 24.80 -15.94
N PHE A 50 39.84 24.30 -16.50
CA PHE A 50 39.47 24.51 -17.92
C PHE A 50 37.95 24.39 -18.13
N ASN A 51 37.33 25.53 -18.43
CA ASN A 51 36.06 25.63 -19.14
C ASN A 51 36.26 25.27 -20.62
N PHE A 52 35.23 24.71 -21.29
CA PHE A 52 34.52 25.29 -22.44
C PHE A 52 33.65 24.22 -23.18
N VAL A 53 32.41 24.62 -23.49
CA VAL A 53 31.69 24.42 -24.78
C VAL A 53 30.94 23.11 -25.05
N SER A 54 29.61 23.24 -25.03
CA SER A 54 28.68 22.59 -25.98
C SER A 54 28.82 23.19 -27.38
N PRO A 55 28.56 22.42 -28.45
CA PRO A 55 27.44 22.79 -29.31
C PRO A 55 26.62 21.62 -29.88
N ASP A 56 25.36 21.93 -30.12
CA ASP A 56 24.36 21.24 -30.94
C ASP A 56 24.87 20.79 -32.31
N GLN A 57 24.22 19.76 -32.89
CA GLN A 57 23.56 19.89 -34.20
C GLN A 57 22.68 18.67 -34.60
N SER A 58 21.42 19.00 -34.93
CA SER A 58 20.51 18.49 -36.00
C SER A 58 20.29 16.97 -36.19
N GLY A 59 19.07 16.44 -36.36
CA GLY A 59 17.79 17.00 -36.83
C GLY A 59 17.47 16.50 -38.25
N PHE A 60 16.37 15.76 -38.43
CA PHE A 60 15.64 15.65 -39.71
C PHE A 60 14.15 15.33 -39.47
N TYR A 61 13.29 16.16 -40.08
CA TYR A 61 11.83 16.13 -40.08
C TYR A 61 11.31 15.68 -41.47
N GLN A 62 10.23 14.87 -41.47
CA GLN A 62 8.93 15.11 -42.13
C GLN A 62 8.82 15.17 -43.66
N GLN A 63 7.84 14.41 -44.20
CA GLN A 63 6.73 14.93 -45.04
C GLN A 63 5.79 13.79 -45.45
N ASP A 64 4.49 13.95 -45.21
CA ASP A 64 3.51 14.15 -46.31
C ASP A 64 2.09 14.42 -45.77
N ILE A 65 1.57 15.60 -46.08
CA ILE A 65 0.15 16.00 -46.03
C ILE A 65 -0.16 16.66 -47.37
N LEU A 66 -1.20 16.21 -48.07
CA LEU A 66 -2.12 16.96 -48.97
C LEU A 66 -3.37 16.06 -49.15
N LYS A 67 -4.65 16.47 -49.23
CA LYS A 67 -5.37 17.76 -49.26
C LYS A 67 -6.89 17.49 -49.11
N ILE A 68 -7.57 18.34 -48.34
CA ILE A 68 -8.89 19.00 -48.55
C ILE A 68 -10.18 18.17 -48.69
N GLY A 69 -11.15 18.48 -47.82
CA GLY A 69 -12.59 18.38 -48.08
C GLY A 69 -13.43 18.74 -46.84
N ASN A 70 -14.17 19.86 -46.89
CA ASN A 70 -15.13 20.30 -45.87
C ASN A 70 -16.22 19.24 -45.62
N GLU A 71 -16.60 19.00 -44.36
CA GLU A 71 -17.99 18.97 -43.90
C GLU A 71 -18.02 18.82 -42.36
N THR A 72 -19.06 19.41 -41.77
CA THR A 72 -19.35 19.50 -40.34
C THR A 72 -19.40 18.13 -39.66
N ASP A 73 -18.59 17.88 -38.63
CA ASP A 73 -18.74 16.70 -37.78
C ASP A 73 -18.48 17.01 -36.30
N TYR A 74 -19.40 16.50 -35.48
CA TYR A 74 -19.37 16.52 -34.02
C TYR A 74 -18.03 16.00 -33.47
N PRO A 75 -17.49 16.55 -32.37
CA PRO A 75 -16.25 16.02 -31.80
C PRO A 75 -16.51 14.60 -31.30
N GLN A 76 -15.84 13.62 -31.91
CA GLN A 76 -15.77 12.26 -31.39
C GLN A 76 -15.14 12.27 -29.98
N PRO A 77 -15.61 11.42 -29.06
CA PRO A 77 -15.02 11.33 -27.73
C PRO A 77 -13.56 10.89 -27.81
N ASN A 78 -12.70 11.55 -27.01
CA ASN A 78 -11.28 11.25 -26.89
C ASN A 78 -11.08 9.76 -26.54
N SER A 79 -10.03 9.11 -27.07
CA SER A 79 -9.77 7.67 -26.88
C SER A 79 -9.75 7.26 -25.40
N ASP A 80 -9.31 8.17 -24.52
CA ASP A 80 -9.26 7.97 -23.07
C ASP A 80 -10.67 7.93 -22.43
N CYS A 81 -11.64 8.68 -22.96
CA CYS A 81 -13.04 8.62 -22.51
C CYS A 81 -13.73 7.30 -22.90
N LEU A 82 -13.39 6.76 -24.07
CA LEU A 82 -13.89 5.45 -24.50
C LEU A 82 -13.35 4.33 -23.60
N ILE A 83 -12.11 4.46 -23.14
CA ILE A 83 -11.49 3.52 -22.21
C ILE A 83 -12.14 3.57 -20.82
N LEU A 84 -12.41 4.75 -20.27
CA LEU A 84 -13.15 4.85 -19.00
C LEU A 84 -14.53 4.21 -19.11
N ASN A 85 -15.22 4.39 -20.24
CA ASN A 85 -16.50 3.72 -20.52
C ASN A 85 -16.34 2.20 -20.67
N GLU A 86 -15.33 1.67 -21.39
CA GLU A 86 -15.07 0.22 -21.47
C GLU A 86 -14.72 -0.40 -20.11
N ILE A 87 -13.95 0.32 -19.29
CA ILE A 87 -13.60 -0.05 -17.91
C ILE A 87 -14.86 -0.17 -17.03
N LEU A 88 -15.88 0.64 -17.31
CA LEU A 88 -17.14 0.70 -16.55
C LEU A 88 -18.21 -0.29 -17.04
N PHE A 89 -18.37 -0.46 -18.35
CA PHE A 89 -19.39 -1.36 -18.94
C PHE A 89 -18.93 -2.83 -19.07
N GLY A 90 -17.63 -3.12 -18.87
CA GLY A 90 -17.08 -4.48 -18.83
C GLY A 90 -17.25 -5.20 -17.48
N ILE A 91 -17.56 -4.47 -16.41
CA ILE A 91 -17.91 -5.04 -15.10
C ILE A 91 -19.43 -5.25 -15.14
N GLY A 92 -19.83 -6.49 -15.38
CA GLY A 92 -21.15 -6.87 -15.91
C GLY A 92 -22.39 -6.31 -15.21
N ASN A 93 -23.45 -6.23 -16.03
CA ASN A 93 -24.87 -5.96 -15.77
C ASN A 93 -25.55 -6.75 -14.63
N ASP A 94 -24.83 -7.43 -13.73
CA ASP A 94 -25.43 -8.30 -12.71
C ASP A 94 -25.53 -7.68 -11.31
N PHE A 95 -25.02 -6.47 -11.10
CA PHE A 95 -25.16 -5.77 -9.81
C PHE A 95 -26.43 -4.92 -9.76
N THR A 96 -27.58 -5.56 -9.56
CA THR A 96 -28.81 -4.84 -9.19
C THR A 96 -28.88 -4.67 -7.66
N LEU A 97 -28.90 -3.40 -7.22
CA LEU A 97 -28.89 -2.96 -5.82
C LEU A 97 -30.13 -3.42 -4.99
N SER A 98 -31.13 -4.03 -5.64
CA SER A 98 -32.42 -4.40 -5.06
C SER A 98 -32.40 -5.63 -4.15
N GLU A 99 -31.35 -6.44 -4.16
CA GLU A 99 -31.29 -7.68 -3.37
C GLU A 99 -30.75 -7.49 -1.93
N LEU A 100 -30.50 -6.24 -1.51
CA LEU A 100 -29.77 -5.87 -0.29
C LEU A 100 -30.48 -6.08 1.07
N ILE A 101 -31.74 -6.56 1.13
CA ILE A 101 -32.59 -6.34 2.34
C ILE A 101 -32.88 -7.58 3.21
N GLN A 102 -32.51 -8.81 2.85
CA GLN A 102 -32.86 -9.98 3.68
C GLN A 102 -31.69 -10.92 4.01
N GLU A 103 -31.11 -10.76 5.20
CA GLU A 103 -31.09 -11.79 6.27
C GLU A 103 -30.02 -11.48 7.34
N LYS A 104 -30.42 -11.57 8.62
CA LYS A 104 -29.57 -11.39 9.79
C LYS A 104 -29.69 -12.59 10.74
N SER A 105 -28.62 -12.81 11.51
CA SER A 105 -28.43 -13.69 12.68
C SER A 105 -27.74 -15.04 12.37
N LYS A 106 -26.78 -15.57 13.16
CA LYS A 106 -26.45 -15.40 14.60
C LYS A 106 -25.14 -16.16 14.97
N ILE A 107 -24.54 -15.81 16.13
CA ILE A 107 -23.70 -16.63 17.06
C ILE A 107 -22.18 -16.33 17.16
N SER A 108 -21.71 -16.43 18.41
CA SER A 108 -20.58 -15.82 19.12
C SER A 108 -19.60 -16.82 19.76
N ASP A 109 -18.42 -16.29 20.13
CA ASP A 109 -17.47 -16.54 21.25
C ASP A 109 -16.80 -17.91 21.51
N ASN A 110 -15.45 -17.91 21.66
CA ASN A 110 -14.75 -18.12 22.95
C ASN A 110 -13.20 -18.04 22.86
N LEU A 111 -12.58 -17.53 23.94
CA LEU A 111 -11.15 -17.37 24.22
C LEU A 111 -10.61 -18.50 25.13
N ASN A 112 -9.29 -18.75 25.12
CA ASN A 112 -8.44 -18.89 26.32
C ASN A 112 -6.94 -19.08 26.00
N ALA A 113 -6.11 -18.67 26.97
CA ALA A 113 -4.67 -18.46 26.96
C ALA A 113 -3.84 -19.66 27.46
N ASP A 114 -2.51 -19.66 27.24
CA ASP A 114 -1.50 -19.89 28.29
C ASP A 114 -0.02 -19.76 27.89
N SER A 115 0.74 -19.11 28.80
CA SER A 115 2.16 -19.22 29.24
C SER A 115 3.38 -19.04 28.29
N ILE A 116 4.37 -18.28 28.81
CA ILE A 116 5.63 -17.85 28.21
C ILE A 116 6.84 -18.40 29.00
N SER A 117 7.96 -18.68 28.31
CA SER A 117 9.31 -18.74 28.89
C SER A 117 10.29 -17.94 28.01
N ILE A 118 11.14 -17.10 28.60
CA ILE A 118 12.08 -16.19 27.91
C ILE A 118 13.51 -16.73 27.97
N GLN A 119 14.22 -16.71 26.83
CA GLN A 119 15.69 -16.73 26.77
C GLN A 119 16.16 -15.66 25.76
N VAL A 120 17.24 -14.97 26.14
CA VAL A 120 17.84 -13.80 25.47
C VAL A 120 18.59 -14.22 24.20
N LEU A 121 18.34 -13.58 23.04
CA LEU A 121 19.05 -13.89 21.78
C LEU A 121 19.12 -12.73 20.76
N ASN A 122 20.00 -12.97 19.78
CA ASN A 122 20.60 -12.10 18.76
C ASN A 122 19.59 -11.30 17.89
N PRO A 123 19.78 -9.99 17.61
CA PRO A 123 18.77 -9.13 16.96
C PRO A 123 18.31 -9.59 15.56
N CYS A 124 19.19 -10.22 14.77
CA CYS A 124 18.82 -10.76 13.46
C CYS A 124 17.97 -12.04 13.59
N LEU A 125 18.26 -12.85 14.61
CA LEU A 125 17.49 -14.05 14.92
C LEU A 125 16.10 -13.69 15.43
N GLU A 126 15.91 -12.61 16.19
CA GLU A 126 14.59 -12.15 16.65
C GLU A 126 13.68 -11.75 15.48
N SER A 127 14.19 -10.98 14.51
CA SER A 127 13.48 -10.59 13.28
C SER A 127 12.98 -11.79 12.46
N LEU A 128 13.74 -12.88 12.48
CA LEU A 128 13.43 -14.11 11.75
C LEU A 128 12.69 -15.14 12.62
N GLN A 129 12.86 -15.11 13.96
CA GLN A 129 12.05 -15.84 14.92
C GLN A 129 10.63 -15.28 14.97
N LEU A 130 10.39 -14.02 14.60
CA LEU A 130 9.03 -13.53 14.30
C LEU A 130 8.33 -14.44 13.29
N LEU A 131 9.04 -15.06 12.34
CA LEU A 131 8.46 -16.04 11.40
C LEU A 131 7.92 -17.30 12.11
N ASN A 132 8.41 -17.65 13.30
CA ASN A 132 7.85 -18.74 14.11
C ASN A 132 6.46 -18.40 14.66
N SER A 133 6.18 -17.13 14.96
CA SER A 133 4.83 -16.68 15.37
C SER A 133 3.79 -16.82 14.25
N TYR A 134 4.22 -16.63 12.99
CA TYR A 134 3.38 -16.86 11.80
C TYR A 134 3.18 -18.35 11.50
N GLY A 135 4.15 -19.22 11.82
CA GLY A 135 4.02 -20.68 11.70
C GLY A 135 3.02 -21.32 12.68
N ALA A 136 2.82 -20.72 13.86
CA ALA A 136 1.86 -21.23 14.86
C ALA A 136 0.39 -21.14 14.37
N LYS A 137 0.05 -20.14 13.55
CA LYS A 137 -1.29 -20.02 12.90
C LYS A 137 -1.56 -21.19 11.94
N VAL A 138 -0.56 -21.68 11.22
CA VAL A 138 -0.69 -22.81 10.27
C VAL A 138 -0.85 -24.15 10.97
N LYS A 139 -0.17 -24.37 12.11
CA LYS A 139 -0.38 -25.58 12.93
C LYS A 139 -1.82 -25.65 13.48
N ARG A 140 -2.45 -24.50 13.76
CA ARG A 140 -3.85 -24.42 14.21
C ARG A 140 -4.85 -24.72 13.07
N MET A 141 -4.49 -24.46 11.81
CA MET A 141 -5.30 -24.81 10.62
C MET A 141 -5.21 -26.28 10.20
N LYS A 142 -4.07 -26.94 10.42
CA LYS A 142 -3.92 -28.38 10.11
C LYS A 142 -4.38 -29.30 11.26
N GLY A 143 -4.43 -28.79 12.50
CA GLY A 143 -4.78 -29.57 13.69
C GLY A 143 -6.28 -29.81 13.93
N THR A 144 -7.19 -29.11 13.25
CA THR A 144 -8.64 -29.19 13.53
C THR A 144 -9.48 -29.88 12.46
N ASN A 145 -8.90 -30.32 11.33
CA ASN A 145 -9.66 -30.89 10.20
C ASN A 145 -9.22 -32.28 9.73
N LEU A 146 -8.46 -33.03 10.52
CA LEU A 146 -8.04 -34.40 10.16
C LEU A 146 -8.96 -35.51 10.68
N GLU A 147 -10.02 -35.19 11.41
CA GLU A 147 -11.04 -36.16 11.80
C GLU A 147 -12.43 -35.68 11.39
N LYS A 148 -12.95 -36.27 10.31
CA LYS A 148 -14.29 -36.14 9.70
C LYS A 148 -14.40 -35.19 8.50
N ARG A 149 -13.92 -35.66 7.34
CA ARG A 149 -14.69 -35.50 6.09
C ARG A 149 -14.33 -36.60 5.09
N GLY A 150 -15.06 -37.72 5.17
CA GLY A 150 -15.16 -38.64 4.05
C GLY A 150 -16.21 -38.10 3.07
N GLY A 151 -15.85 -37.98 1.80
CA GLY A 151 -16.79 -37.67 0.71
C GLY A 151 -16.33 -36.55 -0.22
N GLU A 152 -15.73 -36.97 -1.34
CA GLU A 152 -15.69 -36.33 -2.66
C GLU A 152 -15.18 -34.87 -2.76
N ALA A 153 -13.87 -34.72 -3.01
CA ALA A 153 -13.31 -33.62 -3.79
C ALA A 153 -12.03 -34.11 -4.48
N SER A 154 -11.89 -33.80 -5.77
CA SER A 154 -10.70 -34.06 -6.58
C SER A 154 -9.43 -33.57 -5.89
N GLU A 155 -8.41 -34.43 -5.84
CA GLU A 155 -7.06 -34.11 -5.38
C GLU A 155 -6.41 -33.06 -6.30
N GLU A 156 -6.62 -31.77 -6.01
CA GLU A 156 -5.69 -30.73 -6.47
C GLU A 156 -4.35 -30.94 -5.74
N ASN A 157 -3.31 -31.31 -6.49
CA ASN A 157 -1.92 -31.21 -6.03
C ASN A 157 -1.67 -29.76 -5.58
N LYS A 158 -1.81 -29.49 -4.27
CA LYS A 158 -1.64 -28.15 -3.71
C LYS A 158 -0.16 -27.79 -3.70
N SER A 159 0.28 -27.10 -4.75
CA SER A 159 1.54 -26.37 -4.74
C SER A 159 1.52 -25.31 -3.63
N LEU A 160 2.67 -25.09 -3.00
CA LEU A 160 2.84 -24.08 -1.95
C LEU A 160 2.56 -22.67 -2.48
N SER A 161 1.91 -21.85 -1.66
CA SER A 161 1.84 -20.42 -1.91
C SER A 161 3.22 -19.77 -1.80
N THR A 162 3.40 -18.62 -2.46
CA THR A 162 4.64 -17.83 -2.37
C THR A 162 5.01 -17.51 -0.93
N GLU A 163 4.02 -17.19 -0.10
CA GLU A 163 4.25 -16.94 1.32
C GLU A 163 4.74 -18.20 2.07
N GLU A 164 4.14 -19.36 1.81
CA GLU A 164 4.59 -20.64 2.39
C GLU A 164 6.02 -20.98 1.98
N ILE A 165 6.40 -20.76 0.71
CA ILE A 165 7.78 -20.91 0.24
C ILE A 165 8.73 -20.01 1.03
N LEU A 166 8.38 -18.73 1.21
CA LEU A 166 9.19 -17.79 2.00
C LEU A 166 9.30 -18.22 3.47
N ARG A 167 8.20 -18.73 4.06
CA ARG A 167 8.22 -19.25 5.44
C ARG A 167 9.11 -20.47 5.57
N VAL A 168 9.06 -21.41 4.63
CA VAL A 168 9.95 -22.59 4.60
C VAL A 168 11.42 -22.16 4.45
N ALA A 169 11.70 -21.23 3.54
CA ALA A 169 13.04 -20.69 3.34
C ALA A 169 13.57 -19.97 4.60
N GLY A 170 12.75 -19.13 5.23
CA GLY A 170 13.08 -18.42 6.47
C GLY A 170 13.30 -19.37 7.65
N ALA A 171 12.46 -20.39 7.80
CA ALA A 171 12.64 -21.42 8.82
C ALA A 171 13.95 -22.21 8.60
N ARG A 172 14.26 -22.60 7.36
CA ARG A 172 15.56 -23.21 7.03
C ARG A 172 16.71 -22.28 7.39
N TYR A 173 16.58 -21.00 7.10
CA TYR A 173 17.61 -20.03 7.39
C TYR A 173 17.90 -19.91 8.90
N VAL A 174 16.87 -19.77 9.73
CA VAL A 174 17.01 -19.69 11.21
C VAL A 174 17.61 -20.96 11.81
N HIS A 175 17.17 -22.14 11.35
CA HIS A 175 17.58 -23.40 11.95
C HIS A 175 18.97 -23.88 11.52
N PHE A 176 19.45 -23.46 10.35
CA PHE A 176 20.66 -24.05 9.75
C PHE A 176 21.81 -23.05 9.54
N PHE A 177 21.65 -21.78 9.91
CA PHE A 177 22.71 -20.76 9.79
C PHE A 177 23.10 -20.01 11.10
N PRO A 178 23.34 -20.65 12.27
CA PRO A 178 23.73 -19.90 13.46
C PRO A 178 25.21 -19.47 13.50
N GLU A 179 26.10 -20.04 12.68
CA GLU A 179 27.55 -19.88 12.88
C GLU A 179 28.30 -19.62 11.57
N GLY A 180 28.83 -18.40 11.42
CA GLY A 180 30.19 -18.05 11.01
C GLY A 180 30.84 -18.62 9.73
N HIS A 181 30.23 -19.56 9.01
CA HIS A 181 30.87 -20.24 7.89
C HIS A 181 30.73 -19.42 6.60
N ASP A 182 31.81 -18.72 6.28
CA ASP A 182 32.19 -18.38 4.92
C ASP A 182 32.40 -19.72 4.19
N GLU A 183 31.52 -20.13 3.28
CA GLU A 183 31.91 -20.81 2.04
C GLU A 183 30.72 -21.26 1.18
N PHE A 184 31.00 -21.26 -0.11
CA PHE A 184 30.11 -21.43 -1.27
C PHE A 184 29.40 -22.78 -1.40
N TYR A 185 29.57 -23.68 -0.44
CA TYR A 185 29.01 -25.02 -0.46
C TYR A 185 28.02 -25.15 0.68
N MET A 186 26.75 -25.27 0.32
CA MET A 186 25.83 -26.04 1.15
C MET A 186 26.24 -27.50 0.90
N PRO A 187 26.87 -28.22 1.85
CA PRO A 187 26.84 -29.67 1.75
C PRO A 187 25.35 -30.03 1.68
N MET A 188 24.97 -30.97 0.81
CA MET A 188 23.66 -31.62 0.86
C MET A 188 23.50 -32.18 2.30
N HIS A 189 22.96 -31.38 3.20
CA HIS A 189 22.93 -31.66 4.64
C HIS A 189 21.65 -32.45 4.94
N PRO A 190 21.57 -33.27 6.00
CA PRO A 190 20.58 -34.34 6.18
C PRO A 190 19.11 -33.91 6.33
N CYS A 191 18.76 -32.64 6.06
CA CYS A 191 17.39 -32.12 6.02
C CYS A 191 16.85 -31.97 4.59
N ASP A 192 17.29 -32.80 3.64
CA ASP A 192 16.47 -33.13 2.46
C ASP A 192 15.05 -33.60 2.85
N PHE A 193 14.85 -34.06 4.10
CA PHE A 193 13.53 -34.35 4.67
C PHE A 193 12.62 -33.12 4.83
N ALA A 194 13.14 -31.91 5.05
CA ALA A 194 12.31 -30.70 5.18
C ALA A 194 11.76 -30.21 3.82
N LEU A 195 12.42 -30.63 2.74
CA LEU A 195 11.97 -30.45 1.36
C LEU A 195 11.36 -31.73 0.78
N ALA A 196 11.32 -32.82 1.56
CA ALA A 196 10.74 -34.08 1.10
C ALA A 196 9.24 -33.89 0.93
N GLY A 197 8.77 -34.12 -0.30
CA GLY A 197 7.40 -33.85 -0.70
C GLY A 197 7.21 -32.56 -1.50
N LEU A 198 8.24 -31.71 -1.63
CA LEU A 198 8.20 -30.57 -2.54
C LEU A 198 8.61 -30.99 -3.96
N SER A 199 7.96 -30.37 -4.94
CA SER A 199 8.37 -30.46 -6.34
C SER A 199 9.79 -29.93 -6.55
N VAL A 200 10.39 -30.22 -7.71
CA VAL A 200 11.69 -29.65 -8.07
C VAL A 200 11.63 -28.12 -8.12
N ASP A 201 10.55 -27.58 -8.68
CA ASP A 201 10.36 -26.13 -8.80
C ASP A 201 10.20 -25.45 -7.44
N GLU A 202 9.41 -26.03 -6.54
CA GLU A 202 9.27 -25.51 -5.16
C GLU A 202 10.58 -25.56 -4.38
N ARG A 203 11.42 -26.59 -4.59
CA ARG A 203 12.75 -26.66 -3.98
C ARG A 203 13.65 -25.54 -4.49
N ASN A 204 13.66 -25.31 -5.81
CA ASN A 204 14.40 -24.22 -6.41
C ASN A 204 13.94 -22.86 -5.87
N ASP A 205 12.63 -22.66 -5.72
CA ASP A 205 12.07 -21.43 -5.19
C ASP A 205 12.41 -21.22 -3.69
N VAL A 206 12.37 -22.28 -2.88
CA VAL A 206 12.81 -22.23 -1.47
C VAL A 206 14.29 -21.89 -1.38
N GLU A 207 15.13 -22.48 -2.22
CA GLU A 207 16.57 -22.17 -2.27
C GLU A 207 16.83 -20.73 -2.70
N LEU A 208 16.12 -20.25 -3.72
CA LEU A 208 16.23 -18.87 -4.19
C LEU A 208 15.86 -17.87 -3.08
N ALA A 209 14.74 -18.09 -2.39
CA ALA A 209 14.34 -17.28 -1.24
C ALA A 209 15.34 -17.35 -0.08
N HIS A 210 15.90 -18.54 0.19
CA HIS A 210 16.93 -18.72 1.21
C HIS A 210 18.18 -17.88 0.91
N VAL A 211 18.67 -17.90 -0.33
CA VAL A 211 19.84 -17.10 -0.74
C VAL A 211 19.54 -15.60 -0.59
N LEU A 212 18.31 -15.17 -0.87
CA LEU A 212 17.88 -13.79 -0.66
C LEU A 212 17.94 -13.39 0.83
N PHE A 213 17.44 -14.24 1.75
CA PHE A 213 17.54 -13.98 3.20
C PHE A 213 19.00 -13.86 3.64
N ALA A 214 19.86 -14.78 3.20
CA ALA A 214 21.28 -14.74 3.51
C ALA A 214 21.95 -13.47 2.98
N ALA A 215 21.60 -13.03 1.77
CA ALA A 215 22.11 -11.79 1.20
C ALA A 215 21.69 -10.57 2.04
N ALA A 216 20.41 -10.47 2.42
CA ALA A 216 19.90 -9.39 3.25
C ALA A 216 20.59 -9.33 4.62
N GLU A 217 20.84 -10.47 5.25
CA GLU A 217 21.64 -10.53 6.48
C GLU A 217 23.05 -9.97 6.26
N LYS A 218 23.76 -10.42 5.22
CA LYS A 218 25.12 -9.93 4.95
C LYS A 218 25.15 -8.44 4.68
N VAL A 219 24.13 -7.90 4.01
CA VAL A 219 23.94 -6.45 3.87
C VAL A 219 23.77 -5.77 5.23
N SER A 220 22.96 -6.33 6.14
CA SER A 220 22.74 -5.76 7.48
C SER A 220 24.02 -5.66 8.33
N TYR A 221 24.96 -6.61 8.16
CA TYR A 221 26.27 -6.59 8.81
C TYR A 221 27.35 -5.87 7.98
N GLN A 222 26.98 -5.15 6.92
CA GLN A 222 27.89 -4.46 6.01
C GLN A 222 28.95 -5.38 5.36
N GLN A 223 28.68 -6.68 5.27
CA GLN A 223 29.53 -7.68 4.62
C GLN A 223 29.27 -7.67 3.11
N TYR A 224 29.47 -6.52 2.47
CA TYR A 224 29.01 -6.25 1.09
C TYR A 224 29.63 -7.16 0.03
N GLU A 225 30.87 -7.61 0.21
CA GLU A 225 31.50 -8.58 -0.70
C GLU A 225 30.80 -9.96 -0.65
N ARG A 226 30.49 -10.43 0.56
CA ARG A 226 29.73 -11.68 0.75
C ARG A 226 28.30 -11.55 0.25
N ALA A 227 27.63 -10.44 0.58
CA ALA A 227 26.30 -10.12 0.07
C ALA A 227 26.27 -10.10 -1.46
N SER A 228 27.26 -9.46 -2.09
CA SER A 228 27.35 -9.32 -3.54
C SER A 228 27.42 -10.65 -4.28
N ARG A 229 28.13 -11.63 -3.70
CA ARG A 229 28.24 -12.99 -4.24
C ARG A 229 26.93 -13.77 -4.13
N LEU A 230 26.21 -13.62 -3.01
CA LEU A 230 24.89 -14.22 -2.83
C LEU A 230 23.87 -13.60 -3.79
N LEU A 231 23.88 -12.27 -3.93
CA LEU A 231 23.01 -11.56 -4.87
C LEU A 231 23.26 -11.95 -6.32
N GLN A 232 24.50 -12.27 -6.72
CA GLN A 232 24.79 -12.76 -8.07
C GLN A 232 24.04 -14.06 -8.39
N ARG A 233 23.85 -14.93 -7.39
CA ARG A 233 23.03 -16.15 -7.55
C ARG A 233 21.55 -15.79 -7.69
N CYS A 234 21.04 -14.85 -6.89
CA CYS A 234 19.67 -14.36 -7.05
C CYS A 234 19.44 -13.75 -8.43
N GLU A 235 20.35 -12.90 -8.90
CA GLU A 235 20.29 -12.23 -10.21
C GLU A 235 20.33 -13.22 -11.38
N TRP A 236 21.02 -14.35 -11.22
CA TRP A 236 21.05 -15.42 -12.23
C TRP A 236 19.77 -16.26 -12.28
N ALA A 237 19.17 -16.53 -11.11
CA ALA A 237 18.03 -17.45 -10.98
C ALA A 237 16.65 -16.76 -10.99
N ALA A 238 16.58 -15.48 -10.62
CA ALA A 238 15.36 -14.69 -10.58
C ALA A 238 15.07 -14.06 -11.94
N SER A 239 13.78 -13.86 -12.25
CA SER A 239 13.33 -13.30 -13.52
C SER A 239 12.08 -12.44 -13.31
N PRO A 240 11.98 -11.26 -13.94
CA PRO A 240 10.77 -10.42 -13.88
C PRO A 240 9.58 -11.02 -14.65
N SER A 241 9.81 -12.05 -15.47
CA SER A 241 8.76 -12.81 -16.16
C SER A 241 8.64 -14.25 -15.63
N GLY A 242 9.32 -14.56 -14.52
CA GLY A 242 9.31 -15.87 -13.89
C GLY A 242 8.04 -16.17 -13.09
N ASN A 243 8.10 -17.21 -12.28
CA ASN A 243 7.06 -17.48 -11.28
C ASN A 243 7.03 -16.36 -10.20
N THR A 244 6.03 -16.35 -9.32
CA THR A 244 5.86 -15.29 -8.32
C THR A 244 7.08 -15.12 -7.40
N VAL A 245 7.74 -16.21 -7.00
CA VAL A 245 8.94 -16.17 -6.15
C VAL A 245 10.11 -15.55 -6.91
N GLN A 246 10.32 -15.95 -8.16
CA GLN A 246 11.35 -15.37 -9.03
C GLN A 246 11.14 -13.88 -9.26
N ARG A 247 9.90 -13.43 -9.53
CA ARG A 247 9.60 -12.00 -9.71
C ARG A 247 9.83 -11.21 -8.42
N LEU A 248 9.41 -11.75 -7.28
CA LEU A 248 9.65 -11.14 -5.97
C LEU A 248 11.15 -11.00 -5.69
N VAL A 249 11.90 -12.10 -5.83
CA VAL A 249 13.36 -12.12 -5.58
C VAL A 249 14.08 -11.19 -6.55
N PHE A 250 13.64 -11.06 -7.79
CA PHE A 250 14.19 -10.12 -8.77
C PHE A 250 14.18 -8.68 -8.24
N TYR A 251 13.01 -8.18 -7.79
CA TYR A 251 12.89 -6.81 -7.29
C TYR A 251 13.67 -6.60 -5.98
N PHE A 252 13.62 -7.55 -5.04
CA PHE A 252 14.36 -7.45 -3.78
C PHE A 252 15.88 -7.55 -3.97
N ALA A 253 16.37 -8.41 -4.86
CA ALA A 253 17.80 -8.52 -5.17
C ALA A 253 18.31 -7.22 -5.81
N LYS A 254 17.55 -6.63 -6.75
CA LYS A 254 17.85 -5.32 -7.34
C LYS A 254 17.93 -4.23 -6.26
N ALA A 255 16.98 -4.20 -5.34
CA ALA A 255 16.97 -3.23 -4.25
C ALA A 255 18.16 -3.40 -3.29
N LEU A 256 18.49 -4.64 -2.90
CA LEU A 256 19.67 -4.93 -2.07
C LEU A 256 20.97 -4.54 -2.78
N ARG A 257 21.09 -4.83 -4.08
CA ARG A 257 22.23 -4.41 -4.89
C ARG A 257 22.39 -2.89 -4.90
N LYS A 258 21.29 -2.17 -5.09
CA LYS A 258 21.29 -0.70 -5.05
C LYS A 258 21.70 -0.17 -3.68
N ARG A 259 21.23 -0.79 -2.60
CA ARG A 259 21.64 -0.43 -1.24
C ARG A 259 23.16 -0.55 -1.07
N ILE A 260 23.74 -1.68 -1.47
CA ILE A 260 25.19 -1.91 -1.43
C ILE A 260 25.91 -0.83 -2.24
N ASN A 261 25.46 -0.53 -3.46
CA ASN A 261 26.09 0.48 -4.29
C ASN A 261 26.07 1.87 -3.64
N ARG A 262 24.98 2.25 -2.98
CA ARG A 262 24.89 3.51 -2.24
C ARG A 262 25.79 3.54 -1.01
N GLU A 263 25.76 2.49 -0.18
CA GLU A 263 26.57 2.40 1.04
C GLU A 263 28.08 2.27 0.74
N THR A 264 28.45 1.82 -0.46
CA THR A 264 29.86 1.77 -0.94
C THR A 264 30.26 2.97 -1.80
N GLY A 265 29.37 3.95 -2.00
CA GLY A 265 29.64 5.15 -2.80
C GLY A 265 29.74 4.93 -4.32
N ARG A 266 29.34 3.75 -4.83
CA ARG A 266 29.31 3.42 -6.27
C ARG A 266 28.13 4.03 -7.01
N GLU A 267 27.06 4.37 -6.30
CA GLU A 267 25.89 5.04 -6.84
C GLU A 267 25.52 6.21 -5.94
N THR A 268 25.40 7.40 -6.52
CA THR A 268 24.92 8.57 -5.80
C THR A 268 23.41 8.49 -5.61
N ILE A 269 22.92 9.09 -4.52
CA ILE A 269 21.48 9.26 -4.31
C ILE A 269 20.99 10.22 -5.39
N LYS A 270 20.25 9.69 -6.36
CA LYS A 270 19.41 10.50 -7.23
C LYS A 270 18.15 10.87 -6.46
N GLU A 271 17.66 12.09 -6.68
CA GLU A 271 16.32 12.45 -6.22
C GLU A 271 15.35 11.34 -6.67
N PRO A 272 14.48 10.87 -5.74
CA PRO A 272 13.50 9.87 -6.11
C PRO A 272 12.64 10.45 -7.24
N LYS A 273 12.58 9.75 -8.38
CA LYS A 273 11.58 10.04 -9.40
C LYS A 273 10.24 9.60 -8.81
N VAL A 274 9.49 10.53 -8.22
CA VAL A 274 8.16 10.26 -7.63
C VAL A 274 7.04 10.55 -8.64
N ASP A 275 7.37 10.71 -9.93
CA ASP A 275 6.46 11.29 -10.91
C ASP A 275 6.19 10.41 -12.14
N GLU A 276 6.09 9.09 -11.99
CA GLU A 276 5.40 8.32 -13.04
C GLU A 276 3.92 8.25 -12.68
N VAL A 277 3.12 9.05 -13.40
CA VAL A 277 1.66 8.96 -13.34
C VAL A 277 1.27 7.53 -13.64
N MET A 278 0.40 6.98 -12.80
CA MET A 278 -0.09 5.61 -12.92
C MET A 278 -0.66 5.40 -14.33
N SER A 279 -0.08 4.46 -15.08
CA SER A 279 -0.54 4.18 -16.44
C SER A 279 -1.97 3.63 -16.44
N LEU A 280 -2.68 3.80 -17.56
CA LEU A 280 -4.04 3.28 -17.71
C LEU A 280 -4.09 1.75 -17.54
N GLU A 281 -3.06 1.02 -17.97
CA GLU A 281 -2.95 -0.43 -17.77
C GLU A 281 -2.81 -0.78 -16.28
N ALA A 282 -1.99 -0.03 -15.53
CA ALA A 282 -1.89 -0.23 -14.09
C ALA A 282 -3.24 0.02 -13.40
N LEU A 283 -3.94 1.11 -13.75
CA LEU A 283 -5.28 1.41 -13.23
C LEU A 283 -6.28 0.28 -13.52
N ARG A 284 -6.32 -0.22 -14.76
CA ARG A 284 -7.14 -1.38 -15.16
C ARG A 284 -6.81 -2.61 -14.32
N GLY A 285 -5.54 -2.90 -14.10
CA GLY A 285 -5.11 -4.00 -13.25
C GLY A 285 -5.54 -3.84 -11.79
N PHE A 286 -5.42 -2.65 -11.20
CA PHE A 286 -5.87 -2.39 -9.83
C PHE A 286 -7.38 -2.61 -9.66
N MET A 287 -8.18 -2.35 -10.70
CA MET A 287 -9.63 -2.60 -10.67
C MET A 287 -9.99 -4.08 -10.64
N LYS A 288 -9.10 -4.96 -11.11
CA LYS A 288 -9.27 -6.43 -11.03
C LYS A 288 -8.99 -6.98 -9.63
N LEU A 289 -8.44 -6.17 -8.71
CA LEU A 289 -8.08 -6.59 -7.36
C LEU A 289 -9.27 -6.43 -6.39
N PRO A 290 -9.74 -7.51 -5.75
CA PRO A 290 -10.93 -7.46 -4.91
C PRO A 290 -10.75 -6.54 -3.70
N PHE A 291 -9.59 -6.55 -3.05
CA PHE A 291 -9.36 -5.72 -1.87
C PHE A 291 -9.37 -4.21 -2.18
N GLN A 292 -8.99 -3.78 -3.39
CA GLN A 292 -9.06 -2.38 -3.79
C GLN A 292 -10.53 -1.95 -3.93
N GLN A 293 -11.35 -2.77 -4.57
CA GLN A 293 -12.77 -2.45 -4.75
C GLN A 293 -13.55 -2.52 -3.44
N VAL A 294 -13.24 -3.49 -2.57
CA VAL A 294 -13.77 -3.55 -1.21
C VAL A 294 -13.40 -2.27 -0.44
N MET A 295 -12.16 -1.82 -0.51
CA MET A 295 -11.72 -0.57 0.14
C MET A 295 -12.56 0.62 -0.33
N HIS A 296 -12.60 0.87 -1.64
CA HIS A 296 -13.29 2.04 -2.19
C HIS A 296 -14.80 2.02 -1.89
N LEU A 297 -15.48 0.90 -2.12
CA LEU A 297 -16.93 0.82 -1.98
C LEU A 297 -17.37 0.78 -0.52
N THR A 298 -16.56 0.25 0.40
CA THR A 298 -16.83 0.35 1.84
C THR A 298 -16.69 1.80 2.31
N ALA A 299 -15.66 2.51 1.84
CA ALA A 299 -15.46 3.91 2.18
C ALA A 299 -16.60 4.80 1.66
N VAL A 300 -17.01 4.59 0.41
CA VAL A 300 -18.17 5.25 -0.20
C VAL A 300 -19.45 4.98 0.59
N GLN A 301 -19.69 3.73 1.00
CA GLN A 301 -20.85 3.36 1.81
C GLN A 301 -20.86 4.09 3.17
N ALA A 302 -19.71 4.20 3.83
CA ALA A 302 -19.59 4.90 5.12
C ALA A 302 -19.93 6.40 4.99
N ILE A 303 -19.48 7.04 3.91
CA ILE A 303 -19.80 8.44 3.61
C ILE A 303 -21.29 8.58 3.27
N PHE A 304 -21.81 7.73 2.38
CA PHE A 304 -23.20 7.74 1.96
C PHE A 304 -24.16 7.68 3.15
N GLU A 305 -23.95 6.77 4.09
CA GLU A 305 -24.81 6.64 5.26
C GLU A 305 -24.86 7.90 6.15
N HIS A 306 -23.78 8.67 6.18
CA HIS A 306 -23.69 9.92 6.93
C HIS A 306 -24.37 11.09 6.22
N VAL A 307 -24.39 11.10 4.88
CA VAL A 307 -24.86 12.24 4.09
C VAL A 307 -26.20 12.00 3.37
N LYS A 308 -26.74 10.78 3.38
CA LYS A 308 -27.97 10.40 2.63
C LYS A 308 -29.22 11.20 3.00
N LEU A 309 -29.25 11.85 4.17
CA LEU A 309 -30.36 12.71 4.60
C LEU A 309 -30.08 14.21 4.38
N ILE A 310 -29.03 14.55 3.64
CA ILE A 310 -28.59 15.92 3.40
C ILE A 310 -28.79 16.28 1.92
N THR A 311 -29.24 17.51 1.68
CA THR A 311 -29.56 17.98 0.32
C THR A 311 -28.42 18.75 -0.37
N LYS A 312 -27.44 19.25 0.39
CA LYS A 312 -26.22 19.87 -0.14
C LYS A 312 -25.00 19.15 0.44
N VAL A 313 -24.29 18.40 -0.40
CA VAL A 313 -23.13 17.61 0.02
C VAL A 313 -21.90 18.12 -0.70
N HIS A 314 -20.85 18.42 0.07
CA HIS A 314 -19.53 18.74 -0.46
C HIS A 314 -18.55 17.65 -0.06
N LEU A 315 -18.15 16.88 -1.05
CA LEU A 315 -17.27 15.76 -0.92
C LEU A 315 -15.85 16.17 -1.33
N ILE A 316 -14.90 16.00 -0.42
CA ILE A 316 -13.49 16.31 -0.66
C ILE A 316 -12.74 14.99 -0.79
N ASP A 317 -12.16 14.74 -1.96
CA ASP A 317 -11.33 13.57 -2.22
C ASP A 317 -9.86 14.00 -2.27
N LEU A 318 -9.07 13.52 -1.31
CA LEU A 318 -7.67 13.92 -1.18
C LEU A 318 -6.73 13.21 -2.16
N GLU A 319 -7.23 12.20 -2.90
CA GLU A 319 -6.45 11.42 -3.88
C GLU A 319 -7.42 10.72 -4.85
N ILE A 320 -8.12 11.50 -5.69
CA ILE A 320 -9.27 11.03 -6.48
C ILE A 320 -8.94 9.92 -7.49
N ARG A 321 -7.70 9.88 -7.99
CA ARG A 321 -7.22 8.97 -9.05
C ARG A 321 -8.18 8.94 -10.25
N SER A 322 -8.93 7.87 -10.45
CA SER A 322 -9.93 7.74 -11.53
C SER A 322 -11.29 8.35 -11.21
N GLY A 323 -11.59 8.61 -9.92
CA GLY A 323 -12.91 9.06 -9.45
C GLY A 323 -14.03 8.03 -9.58
N VAL A 324 -13.74 6.80 -10.05
CA VAL A 324 -14.74 5.81 -10.45
C VAL A 324 -15.71 5.46 -9.32
N HIS A 325 -15.22 5.40 -8.09
CA HIS A 325 -16.01 5.09 -6.89
C HIS A 325 -17.12 6.11 -6.61
N TRP A 326 -17.00 7.34 -7.10
CA TRP A 326 -18.05 8.35 -6.94
C TRP A 326 -19.27 8.12 -7.84
N SER A 327 -19.16 7.33 -8.91
CA SER A 327 -20.34 6.89 -9.66
C SER A 327 -21.28 6.02 -8.83
N ALA A 328 -20.73 5.13 -8.00
CA ALA A 328 -21.53 4.30 -7.08
C ALA A 328 -22.23 5.15 -6.01
N PHE A 329 -21.56 6.20 -5.54
CA PHE A 329 -22.14 7.17 -4.62
C PHE A 329 -23.31 7.93 -5.28
N MET A 330 -23.10 8.47 -6.47
CA MET A 330 -24.14 9.16 -7.25
C MET A 330 -25.33 8.24 -7.52
N LYS A 331 -25.08 6.99 -7.89
CA LYS A 331 -26.15 6.00 -8.10
C LYS A 331 -26.97 5.76 -6.83
N SER A 332 -26.31 5.65 -5.68
CA SER A 332 -26.97 5.48 -4.38
C SER A 332 -27.83 6.70 -4.00
N LEU A 333 -27.44 7.91 -4.40
CA LEU A 333 -28.25 9.11 -4.25
C LEU A 333 -29.46 9.12 -5.20
N GLU A 334 -29.27 8.68 -6.44
CA GLU A 334 -30.34 8.59 -7.44
C GLU A 334 -31.45 7.65 -6.98
N ASP A 335 -31.09 6.54 -6.31
CA ASP A 335 -32.05 5.58 -5.76
C ASP A 335 -32.87 6.16 -4.59
N LEU A 336 -32.41 7.24 -3.94
CA LEU A 336 -33.11 7.95 -2.87
C LEU A 336 -33.85 9.22 -3.34
N LYS A 337 -33.85 9.52 -4.64
CA LYS A 337 -34.36 10.81 -5.16
C LYS A 337 -35.80 11.14 -4.78
N ASP A 338 -36.66 10.11 -4.66
CA ASP A 338 -38.07 10.26 -4.31
C ASP A 338 -38.27 10.58 -2.82
N GLU A 339 -37.34 10.15 -1.96
CA GLU A 339 -37.36 10.42 -0.52
C GLU A 339 -36.70 11.76 -0.19
N LEU A 340 -35.54 12.02 -0.81
CA LEU A 340 -34.78 13.25 -0.58
C LEU A 340 -34.02 13.69 -1.84
N PRO A 341 -34.53 14.69 -2.59
CA PRO A 341 -33.85 15.18 -3.77
C PRO A 341 -32.60 15.99 -3.39
N ILE A 342 -31.44 15.56 -3.89
CA ILE A 342 -30.20 16.31 -3.73
C ILE A 342 -30.26 17.62 -4.52
N LYS A 343 -29.94 18.74 -3.86
CA LYS A 343 -29.90 20.07 -4.44
C LYS A 343 -28.55 20.41 -5.05
N LEU A 344 -27.47 19.88 -4.47
CA LEU A 344 -26.12 20.05 -4.97
C LEU A 344 -25.20 18.94 -4.43
N LEU A 345 -24.52 18.26 -5.32
CA LEU A 345 -23.34 17.47 -5.03
C LEU A 345 -22.10 18.20 -5.56
N LYS A 346 -21.23 18.64 -4.67
CA LYS A 346 -19.93 19.22 -5.02
C LYS A 346 -18.83 18.20 -4.75
N ILE A 347 -17.97 17.91 -5.72
CA ILE A 347 -16.76 17.11 -5.52
C ILE A 347 -15.53 18.01 -5.71
N THR A 348 -14.71 18.12 -4.67
CA THR A 348 -13.42 18.79 -4.72
C THR A 348 -12.30 17.77 -4.62
N ALA A 349 -11.50 17.62 -5.67
CA ALA A 349 -10.34 16.74 -5.71
C ALA A 349 -9.06 17.52 -5.40
N VAL A 350 -8.26 17.05 -4.43
CA VAL A 350 -6.88 17.54 -4.25
C VAL A 350 -5.97 16.67 -5.10
N VAL A 351 -5.15 17.29 -5.95
CA VAL A 351 -4.28 16.58 -6.90
C VAL A 351 -2.91 17.23 -6.92
N SER A 352 -1.88 16.39 -7.07
CA SER A 352 -0.55 16.86 -7.41
C SER A 352 -0.60 17.69 -8.71
N ASP A 353 0.09 18.83 -8.75
CA ASP A 353 0.19 19.70 -9.93
C ASP A 353 0.77 19.01 -11.19
N LYS A 354 1.26 17.77 -11.06
CA LYS A 354 1.74 16.90 -12.13
C LYS A 354 0.68 15.92 -12.67
N GLY A 355 -0.53 15.91 -12.11
CA GLY A 355 -1.61 15.00 -12.47
C GLY A 355 -2.30 15.36 -13.80
N HIS A 356 -1.87 14.76 -14.91
CA HIS A 356 -2.26 15.15 -16.27
C HIS A 356 -3.65 14.67 -16.76
N LEU A 357 -4.55 14.22 -15.88
CA LEU A 357 -5.86 13.67 -16.29
C LEU A 357 -7.05 14.21 -15.48
N ILE A 358 -6.82 15.14 -14.56
CA ILE A 358 -7.87 15.56 -13.63
C ILE A 358 -9.06 16.24 -14.33
N GLU A 359 -8.82 16.97 -15.41
CA GLU A 359 -9.88 17.57 -16.23
C GLU A 359 -10.75 16.49 -16.88
N GLN A 360 -10.16 15.38 -17.32
CA GLN A 360 -10.89 14.27 -17.91
C GLN A 360 -11.75 13.54 -16.86
N VAL A 361 -11.20 13.34 -15.66
CA VAL A 361 -11.94 12.77 -14.52
C VAL A 361 -13.12 13.66 -14.13
N GLY A 362 -12.91 14.97 -14.04
CA GLY A 362 -13.95 15.94 -13.75
C GLY A 362 -15.08 15.90 -14.78
N LYS A 363 -14.75 16.00 -16.07
CA LYS A 363 -15.72 15.91 -17.16
C LYS A 363 -16.48 14.58 -17.16
N TRP A 364 -15.80 13.47 -16.84
CA TRP A 364 -16.44 12.17 -16.73
C TRP A 364 -17.46 12.14 -15.57
N LEU A 365 -17.10 12.66 -14.39
CA LEU A 365 -18.02 12.77 -13.25
C LEU A 365 -19.22 13.67 -13.55
N GLU A 366 -19.01 14.77 -14.26
CA GLU A 366 -20.09 15.66 -14.73
C GLU A 366 -21.08 14.90 -15.62
N ASN A 367 -20.59 14.14 -16.60
CA ASN A 367 -21.44 13.33 -17.48
C ASN A 367 -22.23 12.26 -16.72
N VAL A 368 -21.60 11.61 -15.72
CA VAL A 368 -22.28 10.62 -14.87
C VAL A 368 -23.41 11.30 -14.09
N ALA A 369 -23.13 12.44 -13.45
CA ALA A 369 -24.13 13.18 -12.70
C ALA A 369 -25.29 13.66 -13.59
N GLU A 370 -24.99 14.15 -14.80
CA GLU A 370 -26.01 14.56 -15.79
C GLU A 370 -26.91 13.38 -16.17
N SER A 371 -26.32 12.19 -16.43
CA SER A 371 -27.09 10.99 -16.78
C SER A 371 -28.04 10.52 -15.67
N LEU A 372 -27.71 10.83 -14.41
CA LEU A 372 -28.50 10.51 -13.22
C LEU A 372 -29.40 11.67 -12.76
N ASN A 373 -29.42 12.79 -13.49
CA ASN A 373 -30.13 14.02 -13.14
C ASN A 373 -29.75 14.58 -11.75
N ILE A 374 -28.47 14.49 -11.38
CA ILE A 374 -27.94 15.02 -10.11
C ILE A 374 -27.32 16.40 -10.36
N PRO A 375 -27.80 17.46 -9.67
CA PRO A 375 -27.15 18.77 -9.71
C PRO A 375 -25.71 18.66 -9.16
N PHE A 376 -24.73 18.99 -9.99
CA PHE A 376 -23.34 18.63 -9.72
C PHE A 376 -22.35 19.77 -10.02
N SER A 377 -21.26 19.82 -9.24
CA SER A 377 -20.12 20.69 -9.46
C SER A 377 -18.83 19.96 -9.14
N PHE A 378 -17.83 20.07 -10.02
CA PHE A 378 -16.50 19.52 -9.82
C PHE A 378 -15.45 20.63 -9.69
N LYS A 379 -14.50 20.45 -8.77
CA LYS A 379 -13.33 21.33 -8.63
C LYS A 379 -12.07 20.51 -8.41
N ALA A 380 -10.98 20.90 -9.08
CA ALA A 380 -9.65 20.41 -8.78
C ALA A 380 -8.83 21.48 -8.04
N ILE A 381 -8.17 21.10 -6.95
CA ILE A 381 -7.16 21.90 -6.26
C ILE A 381 -5.80 21.29 -6.58
N LEU A 382 -5.03 21.99 -7.41
CA LEU A 382 -3.68 21.59 -7.80
C LEU A 382 -2.68 22.13 -6.78
N VAL A 383 -1.89 21.24 -6.18
CA VAL A 383 -0.83 21.61 -5.22
C VAL A 383 0.42 20.78 -5.49
N SER A 384 1.61 21.39 -5.41
CA SER A 384 2.86 20.63 -5.47
C SER A 384 3.15 19.93 -4.12
N ASP A 385 2.71 20.55 -3.03
CA ASP A 385 2.82 20.03 -1.67
C ASP A 385 1.59 20.41 -0.82
N MET A 386 1.18 19.55 0.11
CA MET A 386 0.04 19.80 1.01
C MET A 386 0.24 20.99 1.97
N MET A 387 1.45 21.56 2.05
CA MET A 387 1.71 22.84 2.70
C MET A 387 1.03 24.04 2.00
N GLU A 388 0.76 23.94 0.70
CA GLU A 388 0.10 25.00 -0.07
C GLU A 388 -1.41 25.03 0.16
N LEU A 389 -1.95 23.95 0.73
CA LEU A 389 -3.37 23.79 0.97
C LEU A 389 -3.85 24.79 2.02
N LYS A 390 -4.95 25.48 1.70
CA LYS A 390 -5.64 26.43 2.58
C LYS A 390 -7.14 26.19 2.53
N GLU A 391 -7.84 26.57 3.59
CA GLU A 391 -9.29 26.36 3.72
C GLU A 391 -10.09 27.07 2.62
N GLU A 392 -9.64 28.26 2.20
CA GLU A 392 -10.35 29.11 1.26
C GLU A 392 -10.41 28.46 -0.14
N LEU A 393 -9.46 27.58 -0.46
CA LEU A 393 -9.41 26.87 -1.73
C LEU A 393 -10.59 25.92 -1.92
N PHE A 394 -11.22 25.46 -0.84
CA PHE A 394 -12.36 24.53 -0.92
C PHE A 394 -13.67 25.26 -1.23
N GLU A 395 -13.74 26.57 -1.00
CA GLU A 395 -14.95 27.40 -1.25
C GLU A 395 -16.20 26.76 -0.64
N THR A 396 -16.13 26.46 0.66
CA THR A 396 -17.26 25.83 1.34
C THR A 396 -18.44 26.79 1.49
N GLU A 397 -19.66 26.36 1.17
CA GLU A 397 -20.88 27.17 1.30
C GLU A 397 -21.56 27.03 2.68
N GLU A 398 -22.38 28.01 3.06
CA GLU A 398 -23.28 27.85 4.20
C GLU A 398 -24.30 26.74 3.93
N HIS A 399 -24.54 25.92 4.97
CA HIS A 399 -25.50 24.80 4.96
C HIS A 399 -25.16 23.62 4.04
N GLU A 400 -23.94 23.52 3.51
CA GLU A 400 -23.45 22.28 2.91
C GLU A 400 -22.83 21.37 3.99
N MET A 401 -22.99 20.06 3.85
CA MET A 401 -22.29 19.09 4.69
C MET A 401 -21.00 18.64 4.00
N VAL A 402 -19.87 18.86 4.68
CA VAL A 402 -18.57 18.43 4.20
C VAL A 402 -18.30 16.98 4.63
N ALA A 403 -17.85 16.15 3.69
CA ALA A 403 -17.34 14.81 3.93
C ALA A 403 -15.98 14.66 3.22
N ILE A 404 -15.02 13.98 3.86
CA ILE A 404 -13.66 13.83 3.33
C ILE A 404 -13.35 12.36 3.09
N TYR A 405 -12.75 12.04 1.95
CA TYR A 405 -12.15 10.75 1.66
C TYR A 405 -10.64 10.88 1.46
N SER A 406 -9.89 10.02 2.15
CA SER A 406 -8.43 10.01 2.13
C SER A 406 -7.90 8.60 1.79
N PRO A 407 -7.83 8.25 0.49
CA PRO A 407 -7.32 6.94 0.08
C PRO A 407 -5.80 6.93 -0.10
N LEU A 408 -5.09 6.27 0.82
CA LEU A 408 -3.66 5.95 0.75
C LEU A 408 -2.71 7.15 0.64
N VAL A 409 -3.19 8.36 0.96
CA VAL A 409 -2.44 9.61 0.77
C VAL A 409 -1.67 10.04 2.02
N LEU A 410 -2.16 9.74 3.23
CA LEU A 410 -1.54 10.22 4.48
C LEU A 410 -0.15 9.60 4.67
N ARG A 411 0.00 8.32 4.32
CA ARG A 411 1.30 7.63 4.36
C ARG A 411 2.40 8.32 3.55
N THR A 412 2.06 9.05 2.49
CA THR A 412 3.02 9.79 1.65
C THR A 412 3.59 11.04 2.33
N MET A 413 3.03 11.41 3.48
CA MET A 413 3.43 12.58 4.27
C MET A 413 4.10 12.20 5.60
N ILE A 414 4.32 10.91 5.88
CA ILE A 414 5.04 10.48 7.10
C ILE A 414 6.46 11.09 7.16
N THR A 415 7.14 11.25 6.01
CA THR A 415 8.44 11.94 5.93
C THR A 415 8.34 13.46 5.95
N ARG A 416 7.13 14.02 5.81
CA ARG A 416 6.84 15.45 5.70
C ARG A 416 5.80 15.84 6.77
N PRO A 417 6.18 15.76 8.07
CA PRO A 417 5.23 15.99 9.16
C PRO A 417 4.58 17.37 9.11
N ALA A 418 5.29 18.40 8.63
CA ALA A 418 4.72 19.73 8.43
C ALA A 418 3.55 19.73 7.44
N SER A 419 3.68 19.04 6.30
CA SER A 419 2.62 18.91 5.28
C SER A 419 1.40 18.18 5.85
N LEU A 420 1.63 17.11 6.60
CA LEU A 420 0.55 16.36 7.26
C LEU A 420 -0.16 17.19 8.33
N GLU A 421 0.59 17.93 9.16
CA GLU A 421 0.03 18.85 10.15
C GLU A 421 -0.76 19.99 9.52
N ASN A 422 -0.27 20.54 8.39
CA ASN A 422 -1.01 21.54 7.64
C ASN A 422 -2.33 20.99 7.10
N LEU A 423 -2.31 19.80 6.49
CA LEU A 423 -3.51 19.14 6.03
C LEU A 423 -4.51 18.95 7.18
N MET A 424 -4.08 18.44 8.33
CA MET A 424 -4.97 18.26 9.49
C MET A 424 -5.53 19.59 10.01
N ARG A 425 -4.74 20.68 9.98
CA ARG A 425 -5.22 22.03 10.33
C ARG A 425 -6.31 22.50 9.38
N VAL A 426 -6.11 22.34 8.07
CA VAL A 426 -7.11 22.69 7.05
C VAL A 426 -8.38 21.86 7.22
N ILE A 427 -8.24 20.53 7.35
CA ILE A 427 -9.36 19.62 7.58
C ILE A 427 -10.16 20.01 8.83
N ARG A 428 -9.50 20.39 9.92
CA ARG A 428 -10.19 20.88 11.13
C ARG A 428 -11.03 22.12 10.86
N LYS A 429 -10.50 23.08 10.09
CA LYS A 429 -11.22 24.32 9.77
C LYS A 429 -12.41 24.09 8.83
N LEU A 430 -12.28 23.12 7.90
CA LEU A 430 -13.39 22.67 7.05
C LEU A 430 -14.52 22.03 7.85
N ASN A 431 -14.27 21.62 9.10
CA ASN A 431 -15.24 21.04 10.02
C ASN A 431 -16.10 19.93 9.38
N PRO A 432 -15.48 18.86 8.84
CA PRO A 432 -16.20 17.79 8.17
C PRO A 432 -17.08 17.00 9.14
N SER A 433 -18.22 16.56 8.65
CA SER A 433 -19.13 15.64 9.35
C SER A 433 -18.51 14.25 9.54
N ILE A 434 -17.72 13.81 8.55
CA ILE A 434 -17.00 12.54 8.52
C ILE A 434 -15.75 12.67 7.66
N MET A 435 -14.67 12.02 8.10
CA MET A 435 -13.47 11.76 7.31
C MET A 435 -13.25 10.25 7.26
N VAL A 436 -13.27 9.67 6.06
CA VAL A 436 -12.95 8.25 5.84
C VAL A 436 -11.51 8.13 5.35
N VAL A 437 -10.74 7.28 6.00
CA VAL A 437 -9.31 7.07 5.76
C VAL A 437 -9.08 5.63 5.40
N SER A 438 -8.42 5.41 4.27
CA SER A 438 -7.95 4.09 3.85
C SER A 438 -6.42 4.08 3.80
N GLU A 439 -5.76 3.14 4.47
CA GLU A 439 -4.29 3.09 4.54
C GLU A 439 -3.74 1.66 4.42
N ILE A 440 -2.46 1.52 4.04
CA ILE A 440 -1.80 0.21 3.91
C ILE A 440 -1.48 -0.38 5.28
N GLU A 441 -1.88 -1.63 5.51
CA GLU A 441 -1.64 -2.37 6.75
C GLU A 441 -0.28 -3.08 6.78
N ALA A 442 0.79 -2.31 6.57
CA ALA A 442 2.18 -2.77 6.67
C ALA A 442 3.05 -1.70 7.33
N ASN A 443 4.01 -2.10 8.18
CA ASN A 443 4.91 -1.15 8.82
C ASN A 443 6.24 -1.01 8.07
N TYR A 444 6.28 -0.14 7.07
CA TYR A 444 7.52 0.21 6.35
C TYR A 444 8.34 1.29 7.06
N ASN A 445 7.85 1.80 8.19
CA ASN A 445 8.52 2.84 8.95
C ASN A 445 9.54 2.31 9.97
N LEU A 446 9.69 0.99 10.15
CA LEU A 446 10.57 0.38 11.15
C LEU A 446 12.02 0.91 11.06
N SER A 447 12.70 1.09 12.19
CA SER A 447 14.09 1.59 12.22
C SER A 447 15.12 0.53 11.80
N SER A 448 14.90 -0.73 12.18
CA SER A 448 15.75 -1.85 11.78
C SER A 448 15.56 -2.19 10.30
N PHE A 449 16.67 -2.22 9.55
CA PHE A 449 16.70 -2.63 8.15
C PHE A 449 16.16 -4.05 7.95
N VAL A 450 16.60 -5.01 8.76
CA VAL A 450 16.18 -6.40 8.65
C VAL A 450 14.66 -6.52 8.88
N ASN A 451 14.13 -5.84 9.90
CA ASN A 451 12.68 -5.86 10.15
C ASN A 451 11.89 -5.26 8.99
N ARG A 452 12.34 -4.12 8.43
CA ARG A 452 11.71 -3.53 7.24
C ARG A 452 11.78 -4.46 6.03
N PHE A 453 12.93 -5.08 5.79
CA PHE A 453 13.13 -6.03 4.70
C PHE A 453 12.14 -7.20 4.82
N ILE A 454 12.02 -7.81 6.00
CA ILE A 454 11.08 -8.90 6.25
C ILE A 454 9.62 -8.44 6.08
N GLU A 455 9.20 -7.35 6.74
CA GLU A 455 7.82 -6.83 6.62
C GLU A 455 7.45 -6.56 5.15
N SER A 456 8.32 -5.88 4.41
CA SER A 456 8.09 -5.56 3.00
C SER A 456 8.09 -6.79 2.09
N LEU A 457 8.92 -7.80 2.38
CA LEU A 457 8.98 -9.05 1.61
C LEU A 457 7.69 -9.84 1.73
N PHE A 458 7.20 -10.04 2.95
CA PHE A 458 5.98 -10.82 3.21
C PHE A 458 4.71 -10.10 2.74
N PHE A 459 4.63 -8.78 2.93
CA PHE A 459 3.54 -7.98 2.38
C PHE A 459 3.51 -8.05 0.84
N THR A 460 4.65 -7.78 0.20
CA THR A 460 4.76 -7.82 -1.27
C THR A 460 4.48 -9.22 -1.81
N ALA A 461 4.90 -10.29 -1.12
CA ALA A 461 4.60 -11.66 -1.52
C ALA A 461 3.09 -11.93 -1.58
N SER A 462 2.34 -11.48 -0.56
CA SER A 462 0.88 -11.59 -0.54
C SER A 462 0.23 -10.77 -1.64
N TYR A 463 0.76 -9.57 -1.89
CA TYR A 463 0.30 -8.71 -2.98
C TYR A 463 0.53 -9.34 -4.36
N PHE A 464 1.73 -9.86 -4.63
CA PHE A 464 2.10 -10.52 -5.89
C PHE A 464 1.34 -11.83 -6.11
N ASP A 465 1.05 -12.57 -5.04
CA ASP A 465 0.15 -13.74 -5.10
C ASP A 465 -1.27 -13.33 -5.54
N CYS A 466 -1.78 -12.19 -5.05
CA CYS A 466 -3.04 -11.64 -5.54
C CYS A 466 -2.96 -11.23 -7.01
N LEU A 467 -1.90 -10.52 -7.43
CA LEU A 467 -1.71 -10.12 -8.83
C LEU A 467 -1.67 -11.32 -9.76
N LYS A 468 -0.93 -12.38 -9.40
CA LYS A 468 -0.89 -13.64 -10.16
C LYS A 468 -2.28 -14.26 -10.27
N THR A 469 -3.03 -14.27 -9.17
CA THR A 469 -4.34 -14.93 -9.12
C THR A 469 -5.41 -14.14 -9.89
N CYS A 470 -5.43 -12.81 -9.76
CA CYS A 470 -6.51 -11.96 -10.28
C CYS A 470 -6.27 -11.37 -11.67
N ILE A 471 -5.02 -11.33 -12.15
CA ILE A 471 -4.63 -10.66 -13.41
C ILE A 471 -3.88 -11.62 -14.33
N GLU A 472 -4.24 -12.91 -14.34
CA GLU A 472 -3.49 -13.93 -15.10
C GLU A 472 -3.51 -13.67 -16.61
N GLU A 473 -4.63 -13.23 -17.16
CA GLU A 473 -4.85 -13.04 -18.60
C GLU A 473 -4.29 -11.71 -19.16
N ASP A 474 -3.87 -10.79 -18.29
CA ASP A 474 -3.46 -9.43 -18.65
C ASP A 474 -2.07 -9.13 -18.07
N GLU A 475 -1.08 -9.76 -18.71
CA GLU A 475 0.30 -9.72 -18.23
C GLU A 475 0.88 -8.31 -18.20
N ASP A 476 0.44 -7.42 -19.09
CA ASP A 476 0.98 -6.07 -19.17
C ASP A 476 0.49 -5.21 -18.00
N SER A 477 -0.79 -5.27 -17.65
CA SER A 477 -1.30 -4.62 -16.44
C SER A 477 -0.63 -5.16 -15.18
N ARG A 478 -0.42 -6.49 -15.10
CA ARG A 478 0.33 -7.12 -14.00
C ARG A 478 1.76 -6.58 -13.92
N ARG A 479 2.52 -6.60 -15.02
CA ARG A 479 3.91 -6.13 -15.08
C ARG A 479 4.04 -4.67 -14.69
N LYS A 480 3.09 -3.81 -15.09
CA LYS A 480 3.07 -2.40 -14.72
C LYS A 480 2.89 -2.22 -13.21
N ILE A 481 1.96 -2.95 -12.60
CA ILE A 481 1.75 -2.90 -11.14
C ILE A 481 2.96 -3.47 -10.39
N GLU A 482 3.53 -4.60 -10.84
CA GLU A 482 4.73 -5.20 -10.25
C GLU A 482 5.94 -4.25 -10.38
N GLY A 483 6.04 -3.50 -11.48
CA GLY A 483 7.02 -2.41 -11.66
C GLY A 483 6.91 -1.31 -10.61
N LEU A 484 5.70 -0.79 -10.38
CA LEU A 484 5.41 0.20 -9.33
C LEU A 484 5.74 -0.35 -7.93
N CYS A 485 5.42 -1.62 -7.68
CA CYS A 485 5.82 -2.29 -6.44
C CYS A 485 7.35 -2.37 -6.32
N GLY A 486 8.05 -2.66 -7.42
CA GLY A 486 9.50 -2.67 -7.53
C GLY A 486 10.15 -1.36 -7.11
N GLU A 487 9.61 -0.22 -7.54
CA GLU A 487 10.07 1.11 -7.12
C GLU A 487 9.83 1.35 -5.62
N GLY A 488 8.67 0.92 -5.12
CA GLY A 488 8.36 0.94 -3.70
C GLY A 488 9.34 0.11 -2.86
N ILE A 489 9.62 -1.12 -3.27
CA ILE A 489 10.58 -2.04 -2.65
C ILE A 489 11.98 -1.40 -2.66
N GLU A 490 12.39 -0.87 -3.80
CA GLU A 490 13.68 -0.21 -3.95
C GLU A 490 13.83 0.95 -2.97
N ASN A 491 12.81 1.79 -2.80
CA ASN A 491 12.86 2.87 -1.83
C ASN A 491 12.88 2.38 -0.37
N VAL A 492 12.05 1.39 -0.02
CA VAL A 492 11.98 0.83 1.35
C VAL A 492 13.29 0.15 1.77
N VAL A 493 13.92 -0.57 0.85
CA VAL A 493 15.10 -1.40 1.11
C VAL A 493 16.41 -0.63 0.91
N ALA A 494 16.50 0.21 -0.13
CA ALA A 494 17.76 0.84 -0.53
C ALA A 494 17.94 2.30 -0.09
N SER A 495 16.92 2.95 0.47
CA SER A 495 17.01 4.33 0.97
C SER A 495 16.95 4.37 2.50
N GLU A 496 17.54 5.43 3.08
CA GLU A 496 17.46 5.74 4.52
C GLU A 496 17.14 7.24 4.72
N GLY A 497 16.88 7.64 5.96
CA GLY A 497 16.68 9.06 6.30
C GLY A 497 15.56 9.71 5.48
N SER A 498 15.82 10.92 4.97
CA SER A 498 14.90 11.69 4.13
C SER A 498 14.64 11.06 2.76
N ASP A 499 15.57 10.26 2.24
CA ASP A 499 15.47 9.65 0.91
C ASP A 499 14.50 8.46 0.89
N ARG A 500 14.19 7.91 2.07
CA ARG A 500 13.19 6.86 2.24
C ARG A 500 11.80 7.48 2.38
N VAL A 501 11.17 7.75 1.23
CA VAL A 501 9.86 8.39 1.10
C VAL A 501 8.68 7.41 1.19
N VAL A 502 8.88 6.15 0.78
CA VAL A 502 7.84 5.11 0.85
C VAL A 502 7.78 4.57 2.27
N ARG A 503 6.83 5.11 3.03
CA ARG A 503 6.55 4.71 4.41
C ARG A 503 5.08 4.33 4.55
N SER A 504 4.79 3.54 5.57
CA SER A 504 3.44 3.17 5.98
C SER A 504 3.50 2.68 7.43
N VAL A 505 2.39 2.83 8.13
CA VAL A 505 2.18 2.37 9.50
C VAL A 505 0.78 1.77 9.58
N LYS A 506 0.55 0.89 10.56
CA LYS A 506 -0.73 0.21 10.78
C LYS A 506 -1.74 1.14 11.45
N ILE A 507 -3.02 0.75 11.41
CA ILE A 507 -4.12 1.52 11.97
C ILE A 507 -3.91 1.96 13.43
N GLU A 508 -3.21 1.18 14.26
CA GLU A 508 -2.92 1.54 15.65
C GLU A 508 -2.13 2.86 15.76
N VAL A 509 -1.16 3.06 14.87
CA VAL A 509 -0.35 4.29 14.84
C VAL A 509 -1.17 5.47 14.33
N TRP A 510 -2.06 5.23 13.35
CA TRP A 510 -2.98 6.26 12.86
C TRP A 510 -3.97 6.68 13.94
N ARG A 511 -4.46 5.76 14.78
CA ARG A 511 -5.32 6.09 15.93
C ARG A 511 -4.64 7.04 16.90
N GLU A 512 -3.39 6.77 17.25
CA GLU A 512 -2.59 7.66 18.10
C GLU A 512 -2.42 9.04 17.46
N PHE A 513 -2.11 9.08 16.16
CA PHE A 513 -1.96 10.32 15.40
C PHE A 513 -3.26 11.15 15.42
N PHE A 514 -4.40 10.56 15.04
CA PHE A 514 -5.69 11.26 15.00
C PHE A 514 -6.17 11.68 16.40
N GLY A 515 -5.88 10.88 17.42
CA GLY A 515 -6.18 11.22 18.82
C GLY A 515 -5.56 12.56 19.24
N ARG A 516 -4.38 12.90 18.72
CA ARG A 516 -3.74 14.21 18.98
C ARG A 516 -4.54 15.40 18.47
N PHE A 517 -5.32 15.22 17.40
CA PHE A 517 -6.18 16.26 16.82
C PHE A 517 -7.58 16.30 17.44
N ARG A 518 -7.81 15.55 18.55
CA ARG A 518 -9.12 15.32 19.16
C ARG A 518 -10.13 14.76 18.17
N MET A 519 -9.67 13.84 17.34
CA MET A 519 -10.57 13.04 16.51
C MET A 519 -10.84 11.71 17.20
N GLU A 520 -12.05 11.20 17.01
CA GLU A 520 -12.41 9.86 17.44
C GLU A 520 -12.78 8.98 16.25
N GLU A 521 -12.42 7.70 16.36
CA GLU A 521 -12.81 6.68 15.39
C GLU A 521 -14.30 6.39 15.55
N MET A 522 -15.01 6.39 14.42
CA MET A 522 -16.42 6.07 14.29
C MET A 522 -16.58 4.60 13.92
N GLU A 523 -17.57 3.94 14.50
CA GLU A 523 -17.86 2.55 14.18
C GLU A 523 -18.45 2.43 12.77
N LEU A 524 -17.79 1.65 11.91
CA LEU A 524 -18.37 1.27 10.63
C LEU A 524 -19.62 0.43 10.84
N SER A 525 -20.68 0.76 10.10
CA SER A 525 -21.98 0.11 10.23
C SER A 525 -21.98 -1.33 9.72
N ASP A 526 -23.00 -2.09 10.13
CA ASP A 526 -23.27 -3.42 9.56
C ASP A 526 -23.49 -3.39 8.04
N SER A 527 -23.99 -2.26 7.52
CA SER A 527 -24.19 -2.04 6.09
C SER A 527 -22.86 -1.87 5.36
N CYS A 528 -21.89 -1.15 5.93
CA CYS A 528 -20.52 -1.10 5.42
C CYS A 528 -19.88 -2.50 5.36
N LEU A 529 -20.03 -3.29 6.42
CA LEU A 529 -19.54 -4.68 6.47
C LEU A 529 -20.24 -5.59 5.45
N SER A 530 -21.54 -5.38 5.22
CA SER A 530 -22.34 -6.13 4.25
C SER A 530 -21.92 -5.77 2.83
N GLN A 531 -21.71 -4.48 2.54
CA GLN A 531 -21.18 -3.98 1.28
C GLN A 531 -19.81 -4.61 0.99
N ALA A 532 -18.89 -4.59 1.96
CA ALA A 532 -17.57 -5.20 1.82
C ALA A 532 -17.66 -6.69 1.44
N LYS A 533 -18.50 -7.46 2.13
CA LYS A 533 -18.71 -8.89 1.86
C LYS A 533 -19.32 -9.13 0.49
N PHE A 534 -20.27 -8.29 0.09
CA PHE A 534 -20.95 -8.40 -1.19
C PHE A 534 -20.01 -8.10 -2.36
N VAL A 535 -19.26 -7.01 -2.28
CA VAL A 535 -18.23 -6.65 -3.26
C VAL A 535 -17.20 -7.78 -3.38
N ALA A 536 -16.70 -8.31 -2.27
CA ALA A 536 -15.77 -9.44 -2.29
C ALA A 536 -16.37 -10.66 -3.03
N LYS A 537 -17.64 -11.02 -2.76
CA LYS A 537 -18.31 -12.15 -3.44
C LYS A 537 -18.45 -11.95 -4.95
N GLY A 538 -18.45 -10.71 -5.43
CA GLY A 538 -18.51 -10.35 -6.84
C GLY A 538 -17.29 -10.76 -7.68
N PHE A 539 -16.14 -10.97 -7.03
CA PHE A 539 -14.91 -11.35 -7.71
C PHE A 539 -14.72 -12.86 -7.70
N ALA A 540 -14.28 -13.42 -8.84
CA ALA A 540 -13.99 -14.87 -8.97
C ALA A 540 -13.09 -15.41 -7.84
N TYR A 541 -12.12 -14.60 -7.40
CA TYR A 541 -11.16 -14.93 -6.34
C TYR A 541 -11.40 -14.18 -5.04
N GLY A 542 -12.55 -13.49 -4.89
CA GLY A 542 -12.82 -12.70 -3.70
C GLY A 542 -13.07 -13.50 -2.43
N LYS A 543 -13.25 -14.83 -2.53
CA LYS A 543 -13.21 -15.75 -1.37
C LYS A 543 -11.88 -15.74 -0.61
N PHE A 544 -10.79 -15.29 -1.27
CA PHE A 544 -9.48 -15.12 -0.64
C PHE A 544 -9.33 -13.74 0.02
N CYS A 545 -10.28 -12.82 -0.19
CA CYS A 545 -10.32 -11.53 0.48
C CYS A 545 -10.85 -11.73 1.90
N SER A 546 -10.00 -11.54 2.91
CA SER A 546 -10.39 -11.62 4.31
C SER A 546 -10.92 -10.27 4.79
N LEU A 547 -12.01 -10.28 5.54
CA LEU A 547 -12.66 -9.08 6.08
C LEU A 547 -12.71 -9.20 7.60
N GLU A 548 -11.89 -8.43 8.29
CA GLU A 548 -11.75 -8.46 9.74
C GLU A 548 -12.19 -7.14 10.35
N LYS A 549 -13.12 -7.17 11.30
CA LYS A 549 -13.47 -5.99 12.09
C LYS A 549 -12.39 -5.80 13.16
N ASN A 550 -11.62 -4.72 13.07
CA ASN A 550 -10.60 -4.36 14.06
C ASN A 550 -11.10 -3.14 14.84
N GLN A 551 -11.62 -3.39 16.04
CA GLN A 551 -12.32 -2.38 16.83
C GLN A 551 -13.48 -1.75 16.04
N LYS A 552 -13.33 -0.51 15.57
CA LYS A 552 -14.33 0.28 14.85
C LYS A 552 -14.08 0.34 13.33
N CYS A 553 -12.92 -0.09 12.85
CA CYS A 553 -12.56 -0.11 11.44
C CYS A 553 -12.69 -1.51 10.81
N LEU A 554 -12.54 -1.57 9.49
CA LEU A 554 -12.44 -2.78 8.71
C LEU A 554 -11.00 -2.96 8.22
N ILE A 555 -10.42 -4.13 8.46
CA ILE A 555 -9.19 -4.58 7.81
C ILE A 555 -9.57 -5.52 6.67
N VAL A 556 -9.12 -5.17 5.47
CA VAL A 556 -9.24 -5.95 4.24
C VAL A 556 -7.90 -6.63 4.00
N GLY A 557 -7.90 -7.95 3.87
CA GLY A 557 -6.71 -8.75 3.67
C GLY A 557 -6.80 -9.69 2.48
N TRP A 558 -5.69 -10.29 2.11
CA TRP A 558 -5.59 -11.32 1.08
C TRP A 558 -4.97 -12.57 1.68
N LYS A 559 -5.70 -13.69 1.65
CA LYS A 559 -5.31 -14.97 2.29
C LYS A 559 -4.85 -14.76 3.75
N GLU A 560 -5.61 -13.98 4.51
CA GLU A 560 -5.35 -13.60 5.92
C GLU A 560 -4.20 -12.60 6.16
N THR A 561 -3.44 -12.22 5.14
CA THR A 561 -2.49 -11.10 5.27
C THR A 561 -3.25 -9.78 5.20
N PRO A 562 -3.21 -8.93 6.24
CA PRO A 562 -3.78 -7.58 6.18
C PRO A 562 -3.15 -6.76 5.04
N ILE A 563 -3.98 -6.14 4.21
CA ILE A 563 -3.52 -5.33 3.06
C ILE A 563 -3.86 -3.86 3.29
N ILE A 564 -5.11 -3.56 3.62
CA ILE A 564 -5.63 -2.19 3.77
C ILE A 564 -6.57 -2.13 4.97
N SER A 565 -6.55 -1.01 5.70
CA SER A 565 -7.59 -0.64 6.66
C SER A 565 -8.49 0.44 6.08
N VAL A 566 -9.78 0.41 6.42
CA VAL A 566 -10.78 1.43 6.13
C VAL A 566 -11.39 1.88 7.46
N SER A 567 -11.24 3.15 7.80
CA SER A 567 -11.66 3.72 9.09
C SER A 567 -12.41 5.05 8.88
N ALA A 568 -13.35 5.37 9.77
CA ALA A 568 -14.10 6.62 9.73
C ALA A 568 -13.82 7.45 10.99
N TRP A 569 -13.77 8.77 10.85
CA TRP A 569 -13.32 9.69 11.87
C TRP A 569 -14.17 10.96 11.92
N ARG A 570 -14.33 11.51 13.12
CA ARG A 570 -14.92 12.85 13.33
C ARG A 570 -14.14 13.63 14.38
N PHE A 571 -14.19 14.96 14.30
CA PHE A 571 -13.71 15.83 15.37
C PHE A 571 -14.68 15.82 16.57
N LEU A 572 -14.11 15.93 17.76
CA LEU A 572 -14.83 16.06 19.04
C LEU A 572 -15.24 17.49 19.37
#